data_AF-A0A7R9SZC8-F1
#
_entry.id   AF-A0A7R9SZC8-F1
#
_cell.length_a   1.000
_cell.length_b   1.000
_cell.length_c   1.000
_cell.angle_alpha   90.00
_cell.angle_beta   90.00
_cell.angle_gamma   90.00
#
_symmetry.space_group_name_H-M   'P 1'
#
loop_
_entity.id
_entity.type
_entity.pdbx_description
1 polymer ?
#
loop_
_entity_poly.entity_id
_entity_poly.type
_entity_poly.pdbx_seq_one_letter_code
_entity_poly.pdbx_strand_id
1 'polypeptide(L)'
;KTALSTLRAPVTVDAGCVGSLRLKVPWMNLGREPVVVEIDRVFVLASRVTMEEAAATADETRDEEEDAAEKKKRIDEGERDWLRTAMGKMTKTMREEAERSDSWFWKTLNTVLGNLQITVQNVHVRYEDEITTPGHTFSCGMTIGKLSAITVDDFGEPTFVAGGSLERIHKRVALENFSMYLDSGAVYQPWKTHAGWTPPKVEDTEAWWALFGVGLVGEAPSDVRNYMLYPVTVELFYHRKGRKEQTEAGEP
;
A
#
# COMPACT_ATOMS: atom_id res chain seq x y z
N LYS A 1 8.95 -11.11 -0.42
CA LYS A 1 8.84 -11.79 -1.73
C LYS A 1 7.40 -11.99 -2.19
N THR A 2 6.42 -12.14 -1.30
CA THR A 2 5.01 -12.45 -1.63
C THR A 2 4.09 -11.24 -1.98
N ALA A 3 4.59 -10.00 -1.99
CA ALA A 3 3.73 -8.82 -2.17
C ALA A 3 3.21 -8.60 -3.61
N LEU A 4 3.91 -9.13 -4.63
CA LEU A 4 3.50 -9.03 -6.04
C LEU A 4 2.89 -10.33 -6.58
N SER A 5 2.80 -11.42 -5.80
CA SER A 5 2.24 -12.70 -6.30
C SER A 5 0.78 -12.60 -6.71
N THR A 6 0.02 -11.66 -6.13
CA THR A 6 -1.37 -11.37 -6.52
C THR A 6 -1.50 -10.87 -7.96
N LEU A 7 -0.44 -10.29 -8.56
CA LEU A 7 -0.48 -9.75 -9.91
C LEU A 7 -0.41 -10.82 -11.00
N ARG A 8 -0.19 -12.11 -10.68
CA ARG A 8 -0.11 -13.24 -11.64
C ARG A 8 0.73 -12.93 -12.89
N ALA A 9 1.75 -12.09 -12.72
CA ALA A 9 2.69 -11.70 -13.77
C ALA A 9 4.02 -12.44 -13.54
N PRO A 10 4.78 -12.79 -14.60
CA PRO A 10 6.09 -13.45 -14.49
C PRO A 10 7.16 -12.45 -14.02
N VAL A 11 6.98 -11.92 -12.83
CA VAL A 11 7.79 -10.86 -12.24
C VAL A 11 8.16 -11.26 -10.82
N THR A 12 9.44 -11.11 -10.46
CA THR A 12 9.94 -11.31 -9.10
C THR A 12 10.32 -9.97 -8.46
N VAL A 13 10.34 -9.93 -7.13
CA VAL A 13 10.92 -8.83 -6.36
C VAL A 13 12.35 -9.20 -5.99
N ASP A 14 13.32 -8.56 -6.64
CA ASP A 14 14.74 -8.76 -6.34
C ASP A 14 15.13 -8.09 -5.03
N ALA A 15 14.59 -6.90 -4.80
CA ALA A 15 14.91 -6.07 -3.65
C ALA A 15 13.75 -5.14 -3.30
N GLY A 16 13.62 -4.83 -2.03
CA GLY A 16 12.71 -3.78 -1.60
C GLY A 16 12.84 -3.45 -0.13
N CYS A 17 12.46 -2.22 0.21
CA CYS A 17 12.45 -1.76 1.59
C CYS A 17 11.20 -0.91 1.86
N VAL A 18 10.75 -0.94 3.11
CA VAL A 18 9.83 0.03 3.67
C VAL A 18 10.60 0.76 4.77
N GLY A 19 10.87 2.04 4.58
CA GLY A 19 11.74 2.80 5.47
C GLY A 19 11.12 3.03 6.85
N SER A 20 9.86 3.48 6.90
CA SER A 20 9.13 3.54 8.17
C SER A 20 7.63 3.35 8.01
N LEU A 21 7.02 2.72 9.02
CA LEU A 21 5.57 2.60 9.19
C LEU A 21 5.23 3.15 10.59
N ARG A 22 4.45 4.22 10.64
CA ARG A 22 3.93 4.80 11.88
C ARG A 22 2.41 4.64 11.93
N LEU A 23 1.93 4.00 12.99
CA LEU A 23 0.51 3.85 13.27
C LEU A 23 0.18 4.60 14.57
N LYS A 24 -0.64 5.65 14.46
CA LYS A 24 -1.15 6.41 15.61
C LYS A 24 -2.59 6.01 15.88
N VAL A 25 -2.79 5.22 16.93
CA VAL A 25 -4.12 4.80 17.40
C VAL A 25 -4.51 5.61 18.64
N PRO A 26 -5.58 6.44 18.58
CA PRO A 26 -6.04 7.21 19.73
C PRO A 26 -6.90 6.34 20.65
N TRP A 27 -6.29 5.41 21.40
CA TRP A 27 -7.01 4.41 22.22
C TRP A 27 -8.07 5.00 23.17
N MET A 28 -7.81 6.17 23.75
CA MET A 28 -8.73 6.84 24.67
C MET A 28 -9.87 7.58 23.96
N ASN A 29 -9.71 7.87 22.67
CA ASN A 29 -10.63 8.66 21.85
C ASN A 29 -11.03 7.91 20.57
N LEU A 30 -11.05 6.56 20.61
CA LEU A 30 -11.47 5.72 19.49
C LEU A 30 -12.92 6.06 19.13
N GLY A 31 -13.15 6.54 17.91
CA GLY A 31 -14.48 7.01 17.48
C GLY A 31 -14.75 8.50 17.69
N ARG A 32 -13.75 9.27 18.13
CA ARG A 32 -13.74 10.76 18.14
C ARG A 32 -12.54 11.35 17.41
N GLU A 33 -11.43 10.63 17.39
CA GLU A 33 -10.22 10.99 16.66
C GLU A 33 -9.89 9.95 15.58
N PRO A 34 -9.32 10.38 14.44
CA PRO A 34 -8.94 9.47 13.36
C PRO A 34 -7.72 8.63 13.74
N VAL A 35 -7.67 7.40 13.21
CA VAL A 35 -6.43 6.62 13.18
C VAL A 35 -5.57 7.13 12.03
N VAL A 36 -4.29 7.39 12.29
CA VAL A 36 -3.34 7.89 11.29
C VAL A 36 -2.31 6.80 10.97
N VAL A 37 -2.15 6.52 9.69
CA VAL A 37 -1.16 5.60 9.13
C VAL A 37 -0.23 6.39 8.23
N GLU A 38 1.06 6.37 8.55
CA GLU A 38 2.10 6.99 7.74
C GLU A 38 3.10 5.92 7.30
N ILE A 39 3.29 5.82 6.00
CA ILE A 39 4.28 4.94 5.37
C ILE A 39 5.25 5.83 4.62
N ASP A 40 6.55 5.62 4.83
CA ASP A 40 7.58 6.41 4.18
C ASP A 40 8.67 5.51 3.60
N ARG A 41 9.11 5.86 2.38
CA ARG A 41 10.13 5.18 1.58
C ARG A 41 9.73 3.75 1.26
N VAL A 42 8.87 3.59 0.26
CA VAL A 42 8.49 2.28 -0.28
C VAL A 42 9.23 2.07 -1.58
N PHE A 43 10.30 1.27 -1.52
CA PHE A 43 11.16 1.02 -2.68
C PHE A 43 11.05 -0.44 -3.10
N VAL A 44 10.88 -0.67 -4.39
CA VAL A 44 10.73 -2.01 -4.96
C VAL A 44 11.51 -2.07 -6.26
N LEU A 45 12.48 -2.98 -6.32
CA LEU A 45 13.11 -3.43 -7.54
C LEU A 45 12.49 -4.77 -7.92
N ALA A 46 11.88 -4.80 -9.09
CA ALA A 46 11.32 -5.99 -9.68
C ALA A 46 12.05 -6.30 -10.99
N SER A 47 12.10 -7.57 -11.36
CA SER A 47 12.54 -7.97 -12.69
C SER A 47 11.71 -9.10 -13.23
N ARG A 48 11.86 -9.31 -14.54
CA ARG A 48 11.33 -10.51 -15.17
C ARG A 48 12.03 -11.77 -14.65
N VAL A 49 11.28 -12.85 -14.55
CA VAL A 49 11.80 -14.21 -14.41
C VAL A 49 11.70 -14.96 -15.75
N THR A 50 12.60 -15.90 -16.00
CA THR A 50 12.49 -16.76 -17.18
C THR A 50 11.26 -17.67 -17.10
N MET A 51 10.84 -18.26 -18.22
CA MET A 51 9.65 -19.12 -18.22
C MET A 51 9.84 -20.40 -17.40
N GLU A 52 11.07 -20.91 -17.31
CA GLU A 52 11.43 -22.06 -16.49
C GLU A 52 11.38 -21.72 -15.00
N GLU A 53 11.95 -20.58 -14.61
CA GLU A 53 11.86 -20.06 -13.23
C GLU A 53 10.42 -19.70 -12.85
N ALA A 54 9.63 -19.16 -13.79
CA ALA A 54 8.22 -18.87 -13.59
C ALA A 54 7.40 -20.15 -13.37
N ALA A 55 7.71 -21.23 -14.09
CA ALA A 55 7.04 -22.52 -13.91
C ALA A 55 7.42 -23.17 -12.57
N ALA A 56 8.71 -23.13 -12.18
CA ALA A 56 9.17 -23.63 -10.90
C ALA A 56 8.57 -22.84 -9.73
N THR A 57 8.58 -21.50 -9.80
CA THR A 57 7.94 -20.65 -8.80
C THR A 57 6.42 -20.78 -8.79
N ALA A 58 5.76 -21.09 -9.91
CA ALA A 58 4.31 -21.32 -9.93
C ALA A 58 3.92 -22.60 -9.17
N ASP A 59 4.72 -23.67 -9.24
CA ASP A 59 4.51 -24.87 -8.43
C ASP A 59 4.84 -24.61 -6.95
N GLU A 60 5.97 -23.95 -6.66
CA GLU A 60 6.32 -23.57 -5.28
C GLU A 60 5.27 -22.65 -4.65
N THR A 61 4.75 -21.67 -5.40
CA THR A 61 3.72 -20.75 -4.91
C THR A 61 2.37 -21.44 -4.73
N ARG A 62 2.05 -22.50 -5.47
CA ARG A 62 0.83 -23.30 -5.22
C ARG A 62 0.93 -24.05 -3.90
N ASP A 63 2.06 -24.71 -3.68
CA ASP A 63 2.33 -25.40 -2.42
C ASP A 63 2.37 -24.40 -1.25
N GLU A 64 3.00 -23.24 -1.44
CA GLU A 64 3.00 -22.15 -0.46
C GLU A 64 1.63 -21.51 -0.26
N GLU A 65 0.79 -21.41 -1.30
CA GLU A 65 -0.58 -20.87 -1.21
C GLU A 65 -1.49 -21.83 -0.42
N GLU A 66 -1.34 -23.13 -0.61
CA GLU A 66 -2.03 -24.15 0.18
C GLU A 66 -1.59 -24.10 1.65
N ASP A 67 -0.28 -24.06 1.90
CA ASP A 67 0.30 -23.88 3.23
C ASP A 67 -0.09 -22.55 3.88
N ALA A 68 -0.12 -21.47 3.09
CA ALA A 68 -0.49 -20.14 3.57
C ALA A 68 -2.00 -20.06 3.84
N ALA A 69 -2.83 -20.75 3.05
CA ALA A 69 -4.26 -20.87 3.32
C ALA A 69 -4.52 -21.62 4.63
N GLU A 70 -3.74 -22.68 4.90
CA GLU A 70 -3.81 -23.40 6.17
C GLU A 70 -3.28 -22.57 7.34
N LYS A 71 -2.12 -21.93 7.20
CA LYS A 71 -1.57 -21.00 8.20
C LYS A 71 -2.50 -19.82 8.45
N LYS A 72 -3.14 -19.28 7.41
CA LYS A 72 -4.13 -18.20 7.52
C LYS A 72 -5.36 -18.66 8.30
N LYS A 73 -5.89 -19.86 8.03
CA LYS A 73 -6.96 -20.44 8.86
C LYS A 73 -6.55 -20.54 10.33
N ARG A 74 -5.31 -20.99 10.59
CA ARG A 74 -4.75 -21.09 11.95
C ARG A 74 -4.52 -19.73 12.60
N ILE A 75 -4.09 -18.72 11.84
CA ILE A 75 -3.94 -17.33 12.30
C ILE A 75 -5.32 -16.75 12.59
N ASP A 76 -6.30 -16.89 11.70
CA ASP A 76 -7.66 -16.42 11.93
C ASP A 76 -8.28 -17.09 13.18
N GLU A 77 -8.01 -18.37 13.40
CA GLU A 77 -8.40 -19.10 14.61
C GLU A 77 -7.70 -18.57 15.87
N GLY A 78 -6.38 -18.36 15.78
CA GLY A 78 -5.57 -17.80 16.86
C GLY A 78 -5.90 -16.33 17.15
N GLU A 79 -6.25 -15.54 16.15
CA GLU A 79 -6.71 -14.15 16.29
C GLU A 79 -8.09 -14.13 16.93
N ARG A 80 -9.00 -15.03 16.54
CA ARG A 80 -10.30 -15.19 17.21
C ARG A 80 -10.13 -15.60 18.67
N ASP A 81 -9.20 -16.50 18.97
CA ASP A 81 -8.95 -16.97 20.33
C ASP A 81 -8.17 -15.95 21.18
N TRP A 82 -7.26 -15.21 20.56
CA TRP A 82 -6.56 -14.09 21.17
C TRP A 82 -7.51 -12.91 21.42
N LEU A 83 -8.40 -12.58 20.49
CA LEU A 83 -9.46 -11.59 20.69
C LEU A 83 -10.35 -12.01 21.87
N ARG A 84 -10.74 -13.28 21.96
CA ARG A 84 -11.50 -13.82 23.11
C ARG A 84 -10.73 -13.73 24.42
N THR A 85 -9.45 -14.06 24.42
CA THR A 85 -8.60 -14.08 25.63
C THR A 85 -8.17 -12.68 26.08
N ALA A 86 -7.86 -11.80 25.12
CA ALA A 86 -7.58 -10.39 25.34
C ALA A 86 -8.84 -9.64 25.80
N MET A 87 -10.02 -9.96 25.25
CA MET A 87 -11.31 -9.54 25.81
C MET A 87 -11.54 -10.11 27.22
N GLY A 88 -11.04 -11.31 27.52
CA GLY A 88 -11.04 -11.88 28.86
C GLY A 88 -10.20 -11.11 29.88
N LYS A 89 -9.21 -10.32 29.43
CA LYS A 89 -8.40 -9.39 30.26
C LYS A 89 -8.97 -7.97 30.30
N MET A 90 -10.00 -7.67 29.51
CA MET A 90 -10.73 -6.40 29.56
C MET A 90 -11.61 -6.38 30.82
N THR A 91 -11.81 -5.21 31.42
CA THR A 91 -12.62 -5.02 32.63
C THR A 91 -13.98 -5.70 32.50
N LYS A 92 -14.50 -6.25 33.62
CA LYS A 92 -15.76 -7.03 33.70
C LYS A 92 -16.94 -6.40 32.95
N THR A 93 -17.01 -5.06 32.89
CA THR A 93 -17.98 -4.26 32.13
C THR A 93 -17.91 -4.46 30.60
N MET A 94 -16.72 -4.59 30.02
CA MET A 94 -16.53 -4.77 28.57
C MET A 94 -16.73 -6.21 28.11
N ARG A 95 -16.56 -7.19 29.01
CA ARG A 95 -16.84 -8.61 28.73
C ARG A 95 -18.35 -8.90 28.61
N GLU A 96 -19.15 -8.27 29.47
CA GLU A 96 -20.62 -8.34 29.41
C GLU A 96 -21.18 -7.62 28.18
N GLU A 97 -20.48 -6.59 27.68
CA GLU A 97 -20.81 -5.96 26.39
C GLU A 97 -20.33 -6.79 25.20
N ALA A 98 -19.10 -7.33 25.19
CA ALA A 98 -18.53 -8.16 24.12
C ALA A 98 -19.40 -9.39 23.77
N GLU A 99 -19.88 -10.14 24.77
CA GLU A 99 -20.77 -11.29 24.57
C GLU A 99 -22.17 -10.90 24.02
N ARG A 100 -22.52 -9.61 24.11
CA ARG A 100 -23.74 -9.02 23.57
C ARG A 100 -23.51 -8.28 22.23
N SER A 101 -22.28 -8.21 21.72
CA SER A 101 -21.84 -7.12 20.82
C SER A 101 -20.94 -7.45 19.63
N ASP A 102 -21.40 -8.33 18.73
CA ASP A 102 -20.97 -8.18 17.33
C ASP A 102 -21.25 -6.73 16.85
N SER A 103 -22.40 -6.17 17.21
CA SER A 103 -22.86 -4.85 16.75
C SER A 103 -21.98 -3.66 17.18
N TRP A 104 -21.49 -3.61 18.43
CA TRP A 104 -20.67 -2.48 18.90
C TRP A 104 -19.25 -2.52 18.33
N PHE A 105 -18.65 -3.71 18.25
CA PHE A 105 -17.33 -3.87 17.63
C PHE A 105 -17.37 -3.47 16.14
N TRP A 106 -18.34 -3.98 15.37
CA TRP A 106 -18.48 -3.63 13.96
C TRP A 106 -18.74 -2.13 13.75
N LYS A 107 -19.51 -1.49 14.63
CA LYS A 107 -19.73 -0.03 14.59
C LYS A 107 -18.44 0.75 14.85
N THR A 108 -17.64 0.30 15.80
CA THR A 108 -16.36 0.94 16.14
C THR A 108 -15.34 0.77 15.02
N LEU A 109 -15.23 -0.45 14.46
CA LEU A 109 -14.37 -0.73 13.32
C LEU A 109 -14.76 0.09 12.08
N ASN A 110 -16.06 0.18 11.77
CA ASN A 110 -16.55 1.02 10.67
C ASN A 110 -16.25 2.51 10.89
N THR A 111 -16.29 2.98 12.14
CA THR A 111 -15.92 4.37 12.48
C THR A 111 -14.43 4.61 12.27
N VAL A 112 -13.60 3.65 12.67
CA VAL A 112 -12.14 3.68 12.44
C VAL A 112 -11.82 3.67 10.96
N LEU A 113 -12.37 2.71 10.19
CA LEU A 113 -12.17 2.62 8.74
C LEU A 113 -12.70 3.85 8.00
N GLY A 114 -13.85 4.39 8.43
CA GLY A 114 -14.45 5.58 7.85
C GLY A 114 -13.57 6.83 8.00
N ASN A 115 -12.83 6.95 9.09
CA ASN A 115 -11.98 8.10 9.42
C ASN A 115 -10.48 7.81 9.34
N LEU A 116 -10.10 6.65 8.78
CA LEU A 116 -8.70 6.30 8.60
C LEU A 116 -8.03 7.35 7.70
N GLN A 117 -6.95 7.93 8.20
CA GLN A 117 -6.07 8.84 7.46
C GLN A 117 -4.82 8.08 7.07
N ILE A 118 -4.54 8.03 5.77
CA ILE A 118 -3.39 7.31 5.24
C ILE A 118 -2.51 8.31 4.51
N THR A 119 -1.22 8.30 4.80
CA THR A 119 -0.19 9.02 4.04
C THR A 119 0.90 8.03 3.66
N VAL A 120 1.21 7.94 2.37
CA VAL A 120 2.31 7.14 1.82
C VAL A 120 3.25 8.09 1.08
N GLN A 121 4.52 8.12 1.45
CA GLN A 121 5.51 9.04 0.88
C GLN A 121 6.69 8.28 0.30
N ASN A 122 7.33 8.91 -0.69
CA ASN A 122 8.59 8.45 -1.26
C ASN A 122 8.46 7.02 -1.80
N VAL A 123 7.49 6.79 -2.71
CA VAL A 123 7.31 5.48 -3.35
C VAL A 123 8.05 5.45 -4.67
N HIS A 124 8.86 4.42 -4.89
CA HIS A 124 9.48 4.18 -6.18
C HIS A 124 9.47 2.69 -6.48
N VAL A 125 8.71 2.32 -7.51
CA VAL A 125 8.69 0.97 -8.05
C VAL A 125 9.45 0.99 -9.37
N ARG A 126 10.52 0.21 -9.45
CA ARG A 126 11.36 0.06 -10.64
C ARG A 126 11.28 -1.37 -11.12
N TYR A 127 11.00 -1.55 -12.40
CA TYR A 127 11.06 -2.80 -13.10
C TYR A 127 12.23 -2.79 -14.07
N GLU A 128 13.06 -3.84 -14.02
CA GLU A 128 14.19 -4.04 -14.94
C GLU A 128 13.95 -5.28 -15.80
N ASP A 129 14.20 -5.15 -17.11
CA ASP A 129 14.08 -6.24 -18.07
C ASP A 129 15.31 -6.33 -18.96
N GLU A 130 16.01 -7.44 -18.82
CA GLU A 130 17.18 -7.79 -19.63
C GLU A 130 16.90 -8.97 -20.56
N ILE A 131 15.73 -9.61 -20.44
CA ILE A 131 15.44 -10.92 -21.05
C ILE A 131 14.52 -10.76 -22.26
N THR A 132 13.52 -9.89 -22.18
CA THR A 132 12.43 -9.81 -23.18
C THR A 132 12.93 -9.38 -24.56
N THR A 133 13.94 -8.51 -24.63
CA THR A 133 14.49 -8.04 -25.89
C THR A 133 16.01 -8.17 -25.87
N PRO A 134 16.56 -9.29 -26.39
CA PRO A 134 18.00 -9.51 -26.42
C PRO A 134 18.73 -8.34 -27.10
N GLY A 135 19.73 -7.77 -26.42
CA GLY A 135 20.48 -6.61 -26.91
C GLY A 135 19.83 -5.25 -26.67
N HIS A 136 18.60 -5.20 -26.16
CA HIS A 136 17.89 -3.96 -25.80
C HIS A 136 17.27 -4.09 -24.42
N THR A 137 18.10 -3.84 -23.41
CA THR A 137 17.67 -3.83 -22.02
C THR A 137 17.01 -2.50 -21.67
N PHE A 138 16.05 -2.54 -20.74
CA PHE A 138 15.33 -1.34 -20.31
C PHE A 138 14.90 -1.43 -18.86
N SER A 139 14.62 -0.27 -18.27
CA SER A 139 13.85 -0.16 -17.04
C SER A 139 12.66 0.73 -17.24
N CYS A 140 11.53 0.35 -16.66
CA CYS A 140 10.44 1.28 -16.45
C CYS A 140 10.14 1.39 -14.96
N GLY A 141 9.47 2.45 -14.57
CA GLY A 141 9.09 2.61 -13.18
C GLY A 141 8.10 3.73 -12.99
N MET A 142 7.63 3.81 -11.76
CA MET A 142 6.79 4.89 -11.29
C MET A 142 7.33 5.44 -9.99
N THR A 143 7.15 6.75 -9.81
CA THR A 143 7.44 7.44 -8.56
C THR A 143 6.19 8.12 -8.03
N ILE A 144 6.05 8.16 -6.71
CA ILE A 144 5.04 8.97 -6.01
C ILE A 144 5.77 9.72 -4.90
N GLY A 145 5.77 11.04 -4.97
CA GLY A 145 6.28 11.86 -3.87
C GLY A 145 5.42 11.70 -2.62
N LYS A 146 4.09 11.84 -2.77
CA LYS A 146 3.14 11.66 -1.67
C LYS A 146 1.75 11.24 -2.18
N LEU A 147 1.19 10.22 -1.55
CA LEU A 147 -0.22 9.85 -1.65
C LEU A 147 -0.84 10.07 -0.28
N SER A 148 -1.93 10.81 -0.20
CA SER A 148 -2.68 10.99 1.03
C SER A 148 -4.16 10.75 0.81
N ALA A 149 -4.81 10.10 1.78
CA ALA A 149 -6.24 9.86 1.79
C ALA A 149 -6.78 10.26 3.16
N ILE A 150 -7.60 11.31 3.19
CA ILE A 150 -8.18 11.86 4.42
C ILE A 150 -9.70 12.01 4.28
N THR A 151 -10.41 11.95 5.39
CA THR A 151 -11.83 12.29 5.43
C THR A 151 -11.98 13.81 5.46
N VAL A 152 -12.88 14.33 4.63
CA VAL A 152 -13.13 15.77 4.47
C VAL A 152 -14.61 16.09 4.65
N ASP A 153 -14.93 17.36 4.92
CA ASP A 153 -16.31 17.84 4.93
C ASP A 153 -16.82 18.21 3.52
N ASP A 154 -18.00 18.81 3.44
CA ASP A 154 -18.60 19.27 2.17
C ASP A 154 -17.79 20.41 1.50
N PHE A 155 -16.93 21.09 2.25
CA PHE A 155 -16.07 22.17 1.77
C PHE A 155 -14.65 21.70 1.43
N GLY A 156 -14.33 20.42 1.65
CA GLY A 156 -13.03 19.83 1.36
C GLY A 156 -12.01 19.97 2.49
N GLU A 157 -12.42 20.42 3.68
CA GLU A 157 -11.56 20.58 4.84
C GLU A 157 -11.48 19.28 5.67
N PRO A 158 -10.33 18.94 6.27
CA PRO A 158 -10.18 17.72 7.06
C PRO A 158 -11.21 17.64 8.20
N THR A 159 -11.96 16.54 8.27
CA THR A 159 -13.01 16.37 9.28
C THR A 159 -13.08 14.94 9.83
N PHE A 160 -13.74 14.79 10.98
CA PHE A 160 -14.04 13.50 11.59
C PHE A 160 -15.55 13.24 11.57
N VAL A 161 -15.97 12.11 11.01
CA VAL A 161 -17.37 11.72 10.88
C VAL A 161 -17.71 10.64 11.91
N ALA A 162 -18.62 10.93 12.84
CA ALA A 162 -19.08 9.99 13.86
C ALA A 162 -20.57 9.64 13.69
N GLY A 163 -20.99 8.49 14.23
CA GLY A 163 -22.42 8.15 14.38
C GLY A 163 -23.12 7.82 13.05
N GLY A 164 -24.42 8.19 12.94
CA GLY A 164 -25.25 7.89 11.77
C GLY A 164 -24.79 8.55 10.47
N SER A 165 -23.90 9.54 10.55
CA SER A 165 -23.32 10.22 9.40
C SER A 165 -22.26 9.39 8.67
N LEU A 166 -21.81 8.25 9.22
CA LEU A 166 -20.94 7.32 8.51
C LEU A 166 -21.58 6.78 7.23
N GLU A 167 -22.89 6.89 7.03
CA GLU A 167 -23.50 6.54 5.74
C GLU A 167 -23.00 7.43 4.60
N ARG A 168 -22.67 8.70 4.88
CA ARG A 168 -22.11 9.67 3.93
C ARG A 168 -20.65 9.97 4.28
N ILE A 169 -19.73 9.39 3.51
CA ILE A 169 -18.29 9.61 3.71
C ILE A 169 -17.73 10.33 2.51
N HIS A 170 -17.04 11.44 2.77
CA HIS A 170 -16.29 12.19 1.78
C HIS A 170 -14.80 11.96 2.07
N LYS A 171 -14.06 11.45 1.09
CA LYS A 171 -12.61 11.31 1.18
C LYS A 171 -11.94 12.11 0.09
N ARG A 172 -10.92 12.89 0.47
CA ARG A 172 -9.99 13.51 -0.47
C ARG A 172 -8.78 12.60 -0.58
N VAL A 173 -8.47 12.18 -1.80
CA VAL A 173 -7.26 11.46 -2.15
C VAL A 173 -6.38 12.41 -2.97
N ALA A 174 -5.24 12.80 -2.44
CA ALA A 174 -4.27 13.64 -3.14
C ALA A 174 -3.04 12.81 -3.51
N LEU A 175 -2.69 12.82 -4.79
CA LEU A 175 -1.52 12.18 -5.36
C LEU A 175 -0.58 13.28 -5.86
N GLU A 176 0.53 13.48 -5.17
CA GLU A 176 1.50 14.55 -5.43
C GLU A 176 2.77 13.96 -6.03
N ASN A 177 3.29 14.62 -7.08
CA ASN A 177 4.52 14.25 -7.77
C ASN A 177 4.52 12.79 -8.25
N PHE A 178 3.42 12.36 -8.89
CA PHE A 178 3.34 11.07 -9.55
C PHE A 178 3.97 11.13 -10.93
N SER A 179 4.88 10.21 -11.23
CA SER A 179 5.51 10.14 -12.55
C SER A 179 5.68 8.69 -13.00
N MET A 180 5.83 8.52 -14.32
CA MET A 180 6.17 7.24 -14.93
C MET A 180 7.29 7.44 -15.93
N TYR A 181 8.21 6.48 -16.00
CA TYR A 181 9.40 6.57 -16.85
C TYR A 181 9.71 5.26 -17.56
N LEU A 182 10.50 5.37 -18.63
CA LEU A 182 11.10 4.26 -19.36
C LEU A 182 12.50 4.63 -19.82
N ASP A 183 13.50 4.12 -19.12
CA ASP A 183 14.89 4.30 -19.48
C ASP A 183 15.34 3.12 -20.34
N SER A 184 15.96 3.40 -21.48
CA SER A 184 16.51 2.41 -22.41
C SER A 184 17.79 2.94 -23.05
N GLY A 185 18.60 2.05 -23.63
CA GLY A 185 19.83 2.43 -24.31
C GLY A 185 20.88 3.01 -23.35
N ALA A 186 21.57 4.08 -23.74
CA ALA A 186 22.69 4.65 -22.98
C ALA A 186 22.31 5.20 -21.59
N VAL A 187 21.03 5.56 -21.38
CA VAL A 187 20.49 6.06 -20.10
C VAL A 187 20.21 4.91 -19.13
N TYR A 188 20.03 3.69 -19.65
CA TYR A 188 19.74 2.51 -18.84
C TYR A 188 21.04 1.86 -18.35
N GLN A 189 21.18 1.79 -17.03
CA GLN A 189 22.16 0.93 -16.37
C GLN A 189 21.42 0.01 -15.39
N PRO A 190 21.35 -1.31 -15.67
CA PRO A 190 20.76 -2.27 -14.76
C PRO A 190 21.57 -2.32 -13.47
N TRP A 191 20.91 -2.19 -12.34
CA TRP A 191 21.59 -2.24 -11.05
C TRP A 191 22.20 -3.62 -10.78
N LYS A 192 21.58 -4.68 -11.31
CA LYS A 192 21.98 -6.07 -11.09
C LYS A 192 23.17 -6.55 -11.92
N THR A 193 23.61 -5.82 -12.95
CA THR A 193 24.68 -6.29 -13.85
C THR A 193 26.09 -6.23 -13.26
N HIS A 194 26.28 -5.58 -12.11
CA HIS A 194 27.55 -5.66 -11.39
C HIS A 194 27.66 -7.04 -10.71
N ALA A 195 28.68 -7.82 -11.09
CA ALA A 195 28.94 -9.13 -10.47
C ALA A 195 29.01 -8.99 -8.94
N GLY A 196 28.13 -9.69 -8.23
CA GLY A 196 28.03 -9.62 -6.77
C GLY A 196 27.17 -8.46 -6.24
N TRP A 197 26.34 -7.82 -7.06
CA TRP A 197 25.35 -6.87 -6.58
C TRP A 197 24.46 -7.52 -5.53
N THR A 198 24.35 -6.86 -4.38
CA THR A 198 23.44 -7.24 -3.31
C THR A 198 22.65 -6.00 -2.93
N PRO A 199 21.34 -6.16 -2.62
CA PRO A 199 20.55 -5.04 -2.18
C PRO A 199 21.15 -4.43 -0.90
N PRO A 200 21.05 -3.10 -0.71
CA PRO A 200 21.49 -2.49 0.53
C PRO A 200 20.77 -3.11 1.73
N LYS A 201 21.41 -3.09 2.89
CA LYS A 201 20.76 -3.49 4.13
C LYS A 201 19.58 -2.58 4.40
N VAL A 202 18.50 -3.10 4.98
CA VAL A 202 17.26 -2.34 5.21
C VAL A 202 17.49 -1.11 6.08
N GLU A 203 18.47 -1.18 6.99
CA GLU A 203 18.85 -0.07 7.88
C GLU A 203 19.65 1.04 7.18
N ASP A 204 20.23 0.77 6.01
CA ASP A 204 21.04 1.72 5.25
C ASP A 204 20.16 2.62 4.38
N THR A 205 19.49 3.56 5.03
CA THR A 205 18.50 4.42 4.39
C THR A 205 19.10 5.31 3.30
N GLU A 206 20.35 5.71 3.45
CA GLU A 206 21.06 6.55 2.48
C GLU A 206 21.38 5.76 1.20
N ALA A 207 21.82 4.51 1.32
CA ALA A 207 22.05 3.66 0.15
C ALA A 207 20.75 3.38 -0.62
N TRP A 208 19.65 3.12 0.09
CA TRP A 208 18.33 2.98 -0.54
C TRP A 208 17.87 4.26 -1.22
N TRP A 209 18.06 5.42 -0.59
CA TRP A 209 17.74 6.71 -1.18
C TRP A 209 18.64 7.04 -2.38
N ALA A 210 19.92 6.68 -2.37
CA ALA A 210 20.81 6.89 -3.50
C ALA A 210 20.34 6.12 -4.75
N LEU A 211 19.77 4.93 -4.57
CA LEU A 211 19.21 4.14 -5.68
C LEU A 211 17.85 4.65 -6.14
N PHE A 212 16.92 4.89 -5.21
CA PHE A 212 15.50 5.15 -5.53
C PHE A 212 15.08 6.62 -5.42
N GLY A 213 15.93 7.51 -4.90
CA GLY A 213 15.60 8.92 -4.67
C GLY A 213 15.36 9.73 -5.94
N VAL A 214 15.93 9.29 -7.07
CA VAL A 214 15.83 9.98 -8.35
C VAL A 214 14.39 10.02 -8.86
N GLY A 215 13.84 11.22 -8.99
CA GLY A 215 12.47 11.46 -9.44
C GLY A 215 11.40 11.41 -8.34
N LEU A 216 11.79 11.29 -7.06
CA LEU A 216 10.89 11.41 -5.91
C LEU A 216 10.65 12.87 -5.50
N VAL A 217 11.64 13.73 -5.74
CA VAL A 217 11.60 15.17 -5.40
C VAL A 217 11.72 15.97 -6.70
N GLY A 218 10.57 16.20 -7.33
CA GLY A 218 10.49 16.93 -8.60
C GLY A 218 11.00 16.14 -9.81
N GLU A 219 11.28 16.87 -10.88
CA GLU A 219 11.74 16.34 -12.16
C GLU A 219 13.23 15.98 -12.11
N ALA A 220 13.57 14.74 -12.47
CA ALA A 220 14.95 14.32 -12.64
C ALA A 220 15.51 14.87 -13.96
N PRO A 221 16.83 15.12 -14.04
CA PRO A 221 17.49 15.55 -15.28
C PRO A 221 17.19 14.58 -16.44
N SER A 222 16.99 15.12 -17.65
CA SER A 222 16.61 14.33 -18.84
C SER A 222 17.68 13.32 -19.29
N ASP A 223 18.94 13.55 -18.91
CA ASP A 223 20.06 12.64 -19.12
C ASP A 223 20.07 11.46 -18.12
N VAL A 224 19.30 11.56 -17.04
CA VAL A 224 19.16 10.52 -16.01
C VAL A 224 17.83 9.77 -16.15
N ARG A 225 16.78 10.43 -16.65
CA ARG A 225 15.43 9.85 -16.72
C ARG A 225 14.66 10.24 -17.97
N ASN A 226 14.03 9.24 -18.60
CA ASN A 226 13.09 9.44 -19.69
C ASN A 226 11.64 9.26 -19.20
N TYR A 227 10.97 10.38 -18.92
CA TYR A 227 9.57 10.37 -18.46
C TYR A 227 8.61 10.02 -19.60
N MET A 228 7.78 9.00 -19.39
CA MET A 228 6.55 8.79 -20.18
C MET A 228 5.43 9.72 -19.69
N LEU A 229 5.41 9.94 -18.37
CA LEU A 229 4.53 10.87 -17.69
C LEU A 229 5.41 11.70 -16.75
N TYR A 230 5.56 12.98 -17.09
CA TYR A 230 6.24 13.94 -16.23
C TYR A 230 5.52 14.04 -14.88
N PRO A 231 6.20 14.48 -13.81
CA PRO A 231 5.57 14.53 -12.49
C PRO A 231 4.30 15.39 -12.49
N VAL A 232 3.19 14.77 -12.13
CA VAL A 232 1.87 15.39 -12.04
C VAL A 232 1.31 15.29 -10.63
N THR A 233 0.48 16.27 -10.27
CA THR A 233 -0.28 16.27 -9.02
C THR A 233 -1.77 16.22 -9.36
N VAL A 234 -2.48 15.28 -8.75
CA VAL A 234 -3.91 15.02 -8.96
C VAL A 234 -4.62 14.94 -7.62
N GLU A 235 -5.79 15.55 -7.54
CA GLU A 235 -6.70 15.39 -6.41
C GLU A 235 -8.00 14.72 -6.87
N LEU A 236 -8.47 13.77 -6.06
CA LEU A 236 -9.69 13.02 -6.27
C LEU A 236 -10.58 13.14 -5.05
N PHE A 237 -11.86 13.44 -5.27
CA PHE A 237 -12.86 13.49 -4.22
C PHE A 237 -13.80 12.29 -4.37
N TYR A 238 -13.76 11.39 -3.39
CA TYR A 238 -14.65 10.26 -3.30
C TYR A 238 -15.83 10.60 -2.39
N HIS A 239 -17.05 10.43 -2.90
CA HIS A 239 -18.27 10.59 -2.14
C HIS A 239 -19.04 9.27 -2.09
N ARG A 240 -19.17 8.72 -0.88
CA ARG A 240 -20.08 7.59 -0.63
C ARG A 240 -21.46 8.12 -0.31
N LYS A 241 -22.44 7.81 -1.17
CA LYS A 241 -23.85 8.10 -0.92
C LYS A 241 -24.41 7.23 0.20
N GLY A 242 -25.26 7.82 1.03
CA GLY A 242 -25.96 7.11 2.10
C GLY A 242 -26.97 6.10 1.57
N ARG A 243 -27.37 5.13 2.40
CA ARG A 243 -28.21 4.00 1.95
C ARG A 243 -29.58 4.47 1.46
N LYS A 244 -30.14 5.53 2.07
CA LYS A 244 -31.41 6.14 1.64
C LYS A 244 -31.33 6.76 0.24
N GLU A 245 -30.24 7.46 -0.07
CA GLU A 245 -30.00 8.10 -1.37
C GLU A 245 -29.70 7.10 -2.50
N GLN A 246 -29.17 5.91 -2.16
CA GLN A 246 -28.99 4.83 -3.14
C GLN A 246 -30.34 4.24 -3.57
N THR A 247 -31.31 4.16 -2.66
CA THR A 247 -32.69 3.74 -2.96
C THR A 247 -33.45 4.76 -3.81
N GLU A 248 -33.25 6.07 -3.58
CA GLU A 248 -33.90 7.13 -4.38
C GLU A 248 -33.30 7.29 -5.78
N ALA A 249 -32.03 6.92 -5.97
CA ALA A 249 -31.39 6.85 -7.29
C ALA A 249 -31.72 5.56 -8.07
N GLY A 250 -32.53 4.68 -7.49
CA GLY A 250 -32.91 3.38 -8.04
C GLY A 250 -34.41 3.24 -8.22
N GLU A 251 -35.05 4.15 -8.96
CA GLU A 251 -36.32 3.92 -9.66
C GLU A 251 -36.24 4.56 -11.05
N PRO A 252 -36.82 3.91 -12.07
CA PRO A 252 -36.15 3.10 -13.09
C PRO A 252 -35.31 3.85 -14.13
#